data_AF-A0A7R9BBD3-F1
#
_entry.id   AF-A0A7R9BBD3-F1
#
_cell.length_a   1.000
_cell.length_b   1.000
_cell.length_c   1.000
_cell.angle_alpha   90.00
_cell.angle_beta   90.00
_cell.angle_gamma   90.00
#
_symmetry.space_group_name_H-M   'P 1'
#
loop_
_entity.id
_entity.type
_entity.pdbx_description
1 polymer ?
#
loop_
_entity_poly.entity_id
_entity_poly.type
_entity_poly.pdbx_seq_one_letter_code
_entity_poly.pdbx_strand_id
1 'polypeptide(L)' 'MAKPLIKEAGIAAIILENPFYGLRKPKDQVRSNLHNVSDIFVMGGCLMLESLVLFHWCERNGYGPLGITGMSMGGH' A
#
# COMPACT_ATOMS: atom_id res chain seq x y z
N MET A 1 7.34 -8.22 6.76
CA MET A 1 7.33 -7.10 7.73
C MET A 1 6.20 -7.20 8.76
N ALA A 2 4.94 -7.47 8.40
CA ALA A 2 3.84 -7.48 9.39
C ALA A 2 3.95 -8.52 10.53
N LYS A 3 4.54 -9.71 10.27
CA LYS A 3 4.63 -10.78 11.29
C LYS A 3 5.47 -10.39 12.52
N PRO A 4 6.69 -9.84 12.39
CA PRO A 4 7.42 -9.30 13.54
C PRO A 4 6.70 -8.16 14.25
N LEU A 5 6.07 -7.23 13.50
CA LEU A 5 5.38 -6.07 14.07
C LEU A 5 4.30 -6.47 15.09
N ILE A 6 3.48 -7.47 14.76
CA ILE A 6 2.45 -7.94 15.69
C ILE A 6 3.02 -8.76 16.85
N LYS A 7 4.05 -9.60 16.60
CA LYS A 7 4.59 -10.51 17.62
C LYS A 7 5.48 -9.82 18.65
N GLU A 8 6.27 -8.85 18.21
CA GLU A 8 7.34 -8.25 19.02
C GLU A 8 6.97 -6.86 19.53
N ALA A 9 6.19 -6.10 18.76
CA ALA A 9 5.81 -4.73 19.10
C ALA A 9 4.31 -4.54 19.40
N GLY A 10 3.48 -5.57 19.20
CA GLY A 10 2.02 -5.47 19.36
C GLY A 10 1.36 -4.54 18.33
N ILE A 11 2.04 -4.26 17.21
CA ILE A 11 1.56 -3.33 16.18
C ILE A 11 0.85 -4.12 15.10
N ALA A 12 -0.45 -3.85 14.93
CA ALA A 12 -1.21 -4.33 13.78
C ALA A 12 -0.76 -3.60 12.51
N ALA A 13 -0.74 -4.31 11.38
CA ALA A 13 -0.31 -3.75 10.10
C ALA A 13 -1.33 -4.07 9.01
N ILE A 14 -1.68 -3.05 8.22
CA ILE A 14 -2.42 -3.19 6.97
C ILE A 14 -1.41 -3.10 5.83
N ILE A 15 -1.41 -4.08 4.93
CA ILE A 15 -0.54 -4.09 3.75
C ILE A 15 -1.40 -3.81 2.53
N LEU A 16 -1.17 -2.66 1.89
CA LEU A 16 -1.85 -2.29 0.67
C LEU A 16 -1.11 -2.87 -0.53
N GLU A 17 -1.83 -3.59 -1.40
CA GLU A 17 -1.26 -4.10 -2.64
C GLU A 17 -1.19 -2.97 -3.70
N ASN A 18 0.01 -2.73 -4.21
CA ASN A 18 0.23 -1.73 -5.25
C ASN A 18 -0.60 -2.03 -6.51
N PRO A 19 -1.22 -1.01 -7.13
CA PRO A 19 -1.71 -1.10 -8.50
C PRO A 19 -0.63 -1.65 -9.43
N PHE A 20 -1.01 -2.43 -10.45
CA PHE A 20 -0.08 -3.09 -11.38
C PHE A 20 0.79 -4.20 -10.78
N TYR A 21 0.58 -4.58 -9.52
CA TYR A 21 1.25 -5.71 -8.87
C TYR A 21 0.23 -6.76 -8.40
N GLY A 22 0.72 -7.97 -8.10
CA GLY A 22 -0.10 -9.04 -7.52
C GLY A 22 -1.35 -9.36 -8.34
N LEU A 23 -2.51 -9.26 -7.70
CA LEU A 23 -3.82 -9.49 -8.32
C LEU A 23 -4.31 -8.29 -9.15
N ARG A 24 -3.73 -7.10 -8.93
CA ARG A 24 -4.04 -5.86 -9.65
C ARG A 24 -3.19 -5.68 -10.91
N LYS A 25 -2.45 -6.71 -11.31
CA LYS A 25 -1.53 -6.68 -12.43
C LYS A 25 -2.24 -7.01 -13.77
N PRO A 26 -2.06 -6.18 -14.83
CA PRO A 26 -2.56 -6.51 -16.17
C PRO A 26 -1.98 -7.84 -16.70
N LYS A 27 -2.80 -8.60 -17.45
CA LYS A 27 -2.45 -9.97 -17.90
C LYS A 27 -1.21 -10.02 -18.80
N ASP A 28 -1.01 -8.99 -19.58
CA ASP A 28 0.07 -8.79 -20.54
C ASP A 28 1.28 -8.06 -19.95
N GLN A 29 1.22 -7.65 -18.68
CA GLN A 29 2.35 -7.04 -18.00
C GLN A 29 3.38 -8.12 -17.61
N VAL A 30 4.63 -7.94 -18.01
CA VAL A 30 5.71 -8.90 -17.69
C VAL A 30 6.45 -8.43 -16.45
N ARG A 31 6.53 -9.30 -15.42
CA ARG A 31 7.18 -9.00 -14.13
C ARG A 31 6.69 -7.66 -13.53
N SER A 32 7.59 -6.79 -13.10
CA SER A 32 7.31 -5.46 -12.53
C SER A 32 7.46 -4.33 -13.55
N ASN A 33 7.54 -4.64 -14.85
CA ASN A 33 7.70 -3.63 -15.88
C ASN A 33 6.33 -3.04 -16.20
N LEU A 34 6.11 -1.78 -15.83
CA LEU A 34 4.92 -1.04 -16.22
C LEU A 34 4.92 -0.80 -17.74
N HIS A 35 3.75 -0.72 -18.35
CA HIS A 35 3.63 -0.53 -19.79
C HIS A 35 3.93 0.91 -20.19
N ASN A 36 3.50 1.86 -19.36
CA ASN A 36 3.62 3.29 -19.63
C ASN A 36 4.21 4.03 -18.43
N VAL A 37 4.87 5.15 -18.70
CA VAL A 37 5.34 6.06 -17.65
C VAL A 37 4.15 6.65 -16.87
N SER A 38 3.00 6.85 -17.54
CA SER A 38 1.76 7.29 -16.89
C SER A 38 1.29 6.37 -15.78
N ASP A 39 1.59 5.07 -15.88
CA ASP A 39 1.17 4.06 -14.91
C ASP A 39 1.82 4.30 -13.54
N ILE A 40 3.01 4.92 -13.50
CA ILE A 40 3.67 5.31 -12.23
C ILE A 40 2.81 6.33 -11.48
N PHE A 41 2.31 7.35 -12.18
CA PHE A 41 1.47 8.38 -11.57
C PHE A 41 0.12 7.84 -11.12
N VAL A 42 -0.49 6.98 -11.94
CA VAL A 42 -1.74 6.29 -11.57
C VAL A 42 -1.52 5.43 -10.33
N MET A 43 -0.43 4.66 -10.29
CA MET A 43 -0.08 3.82 -9.15
C MET A 43 0.10 4.63 -7.87
N GLY A 44 0.88 5.71 -7.91
CA GLY A 44 1.09 6.59 -6.76
C GLY A 44 -0.20 7.28 -6.30
N GLY A 45 -0.99 7.82 -7.23
CA GLY A 45 -2.28 8.44 -6.94
C GLY A 45 -3.26 7.48 -6.26
N CYS A 46 -3.39 6.26 -6.80
CA CYS A 46 -4.23 5.23 -6.19
C CYS A 46 -3.76 4.86 -4.77
N LEU A 47 -2.46 4.66 -4.57
CA LEU A 47 -1.91 4.32 -3.26
C LEU A 47 -2.15 5.41 -2.21
N MET A 48 -1.95 6.68 -2.57
CA MET A 48 -2.23 7.81 -1.68
C MET A 48 -3.70 7.86 -1.27
N LEU A 49 -4.62 7.76 -2.24
CA LEU A 49 -6.06 7.83 -1.99
C LEU A 49 -6.57 6.63 -1.19
N GLU A 50 -6.16 5.41 -1.55
CA GLU A 50 -6.52 4.19 -0.83
C GLU A 50 -5.97 4.20 0.59
N SER A 51 -4.73 4.67 0.78
CA SER A 51 -4.15 4.83 2.11
C SER A 51 -4.98 5.79 2.95
N LEU A 52 -5.37 6.95 2.41
CA LEU A 52 -6.22 7.92 3.13
C LEU A 52 -7.56 7.30 3.55
N VAL A 53 -8.21 6.53 2.68
CA VAL A 53 -9.44 5.81 3.01
C VAL A 53 -9.21 4.82 4.14
N LEU A 54 -8.11 4.08 4.13
CA LEU A 54 -7.74 3.14 5.20
C LEU A 54 -7.43 3.86 6.51
N PHE A 55 -6.74 5.01 6.48
CA PHE A 55 -6.51 5.83 7.66
C PHE A 55 -7.83 6.27 8.29
N HIS A 56 -8.73 6.84 7.49
CA HIS A 56 -10.04 7.27 7.99
C HIS A 56 -10.90 6.10 8.48
N TRP A 57 -10.83 4.94 7.82
CA TRP A 57 -11.48 3.73 8.31
C TRP A 57 -10.91 3.33 9.68
N CYS A 58 -9.59 3.34 9.85
CA CYS A 58 -8.96 3.04 11.13
C CYS A 58 -9.37 4.00 12.24
N GLU A 59 -9.33 5.31 11.98
CA GLU A 59 -9.76 6.34 12.92
C GLU A 59 -11.22 6.16 13.35
N ARG A 60 -12.12 5.90 12.40
CA ARG A 60 -13.54 5.65 12.68
C ARG A 60 -13.79 4.42 13.53
N ASN A 61 -12.94 3.40 13.42
CA ASN A 61 -13.00 2.20 14.25
C ASN A 61 -12.26 2.35 15.60
N GLY A 62 -11.70 3.53 15.90
CA GLY A 62 -10.99 3.79 17.15
C GLY A 62 -9.59 3.19 17.21
N TYR A 63 -8.99 2.81 16.07
CA TYR A 63 -7.61 2.34 16.03
C TYR A 63 -6.64 3.53 16.06
N GLY A 64 -5.66 3.48 16.95
CA GLY A 64 -4.63 4.49 17.07
C GLY A 64 -3.65 4.19 18.20
N PRO A 65 -2.44 4.78 18.19
CA PRO A 65 -1.91 5.70 17.18
C PRO A 65 -1.65 5.01 15.83
N LEU A 66 -1.84 5.74 14.72
CA LEU A 66 -1.64 5.24 13.36
C LEU A 66 -0.30 5.70 12.79
N GLY A 67 0.33 4.86 11.97
CA GLY A 67 1.58 5.17 11.29
C GLY A 67 1.56 4.68 9.85
N ILE A 68 2.28 5.37 8.97
CA ILE A 68 2.48 4.97 7.58
C ILE A 68 3.96 4.64 7.36
N THR A 69 4.22 3.60 6.56
CA THR A 69 5.56 3.26 6.10
C THR A 69 5.50 2.81 4.65
N GLY A 70 6.54 3.14 3.89
CA GLY A 70 6.66 2.82 2.48
C GLY A 70 8.04 2.29 2.17
N MET A 71 8.14 1.32 1.25
CA MET A 71 9.42 0.83 0.73
C MET A 71 9.56 1.16 -0.75
N SER A 72 10.72 1.70 -1.12
CA SER A 72 11.04 2.10 -2.50
C SER A 72 9.99 3.09 -3.04
N MET A 73 9.31 2.76 -4.12
CA MET A 73 8.23 3.58 -4.68
C MET A 73 7.11 3.84 -3.67
N GLY A 74 6.80 2.90 -2.78
CA GLY A 74 5.73 3.10 -1.79
C GLY A 74 6.05 4.12 -0.70
N GLY A 75 7.29 4.63 -0.64
CA GLY A 75 7.70 5.69 0.30
C GLY A 75 7.75 7.10 -0.31
N HIS A 76 7.45 7.25 -1.60
CA HIS A 76 7.29 8.55 -2.27
C HIS A 76 5.82 8.98 -2.21
#